data_AF-A0A4P6XUR5-F1
#
_entry.id   AF-A0A4P6XUR5-F1
#
_cell.length_a   1.000
_cell.length_b   1.000
_cell.length_c   1.000
_cell.angle_alpha   90.00
_cell.angle_beta   90.00
_cell.angle_gamma   90.00
#
_symmetry.space_group_name_H-M   'P 1'
#
loop_
_entity.id
_entity.type
_entity.pdbx_description
1 polymer ?
#
loop_
_entity_poly.entity_id
_entity_poly.type
_entity_poly.pdbx_seq_one_letter_code
_entity_poly.pdbx_strand_id
1 'polypeptide(L)'
;MPVPFEGLLPYAIMTAFFGVAGHGVGFIRYWDNGWKNDRYDLDPWDRKMMERDLLLTGTKRGQISDAVAPEHFKTSHITKEGYWSAYRDQYFSLRERLYRGYVFGTWDFS
;
A
#
# COMPACT_ATOMS: atom_id res chain seq x y z
N MET A 1 -2.03 -11.97 50.38
CA MET A 1 -2.14 -13.13 49.46
C MET A 1 -1.31 -12.84 48.22
N PRO A 2 -0.38 -13.71 47.81
CA PRO A 2 0.42 -13.52 46.60
C PRO A 2 -0.48 -13.56 45.35
N VAL A 3 -0.03 -12.91 44.26
CA VAL A 3 -0.77 -12.83 42.99
C VAL A 3 -0.91 -14.25 42.38
N PRO A 4 -2.10 -14.65 41.91
CA PRO A 4 -2.30 -15.97 41.29
C PRO A 4 -1.68 -16.01 39.87
N PHE A 5 -0.44 -16.46 39.77
CA PHE A 5 0.33 -16.42 38.52
C PHE A 5 -0.22 -17.36 37.44
N GLU A 6 -0.81 -18.50 37.84
CA GLU A 6 -1.42 -19.47 36.92
C GLU A 6 -2.59 -18.86 36.16
N GLY A 7 -3.35 -17.96 36.80
CA GLY A 7 -4.43 -17.21 36.16
C GLY A 7 -3.93 -16.14 35.18
N LEU A 8 -2.66 -15.70 35.30
CA LEU A 8 -2.05 -14.71 34.42
C LEU A 8 -1.36 -15.33 33.20
N LEU A 9 -1.04 -16.63 33.24
CA LEU A 9 -0.38 -17.33 32.12
C LEU A 9 -1.13 -17.19 30.79
N PRO A 10 -2.47 -17.38 30.72
CA PRO A 10 -3.19 -17.19 29.46
C PRO A 10 -3.06 -15.77 28.93
N TYR A 11 -3.14 -14.77 29.81
CA TYR A 11 -2.99 -13.37 29.43
C TYR A 11 -1.58 -13.05 28.94
N ALA A 12 -0.54 -13.57 29.60
CA ALA A 12 0.84 -13.41 29.17
C ALA A 12 1.08 -13.99 27.77
N ILE A 13 0.53 -15.19 27.50
CA ILE A 13 0.61 -15.83 26.19
C ILE A 13 -0.10 -14.97 25.12
N MET A 14 -1.32 -14.50 25.41
CA MET A 14 -2.07 -13.62 24.49
C MET A 14 -1.28 -12.34 24.20
N THR A 15 -0.78 -11.67 25.23
CA THR A 15 0.03 -10.45 25.09
C THR A 15 1.30 -10.71 24.27
N ALA A 16 1.97 -11.84 24.47
CA ALA A 16 3.15 -12.21 23.69
C ALA A 16 2.82 -12.36 22.20
N PHE A 17 1.74 -13.08 21.86
CA PHE A 17 1.34 -13.25 20.46
C PHE A 17 0.91 -11.93 19.81
N PHE A 18 0.14 -11.10 20.50
CA PHE A 18 -0.22 -9.77 19.99
C PHE A 18 1.00 -8.86 19.84
N GLY A 19 1.95 -8.92 20.78
CA GLY A 19 3.20 -8.19 20.72
C GLY A 19 4.05 -8.60 19.52
N VAL A 20 4.25 -9.90 19.32
CA VAL A 20 5.01 -10.45 18.18
C VAL A 20 4.33 -10.11 16.85
N ALA A 21 3.01 -10.26 16.75
CA ALA A 21 2.29 -9.93 15.53
C ALA A 21 2.37 -8.42 15.20
N GLY A 22 2.11 -7.56 16.19
CA GLY A 22 2.13 -6.11 16.02
C GLY A 22 3.51 -5.58 15.65
N HIS A 23 4.54 -5.95 16.42
CA HIS A 23 5.92 -5.57 16.11
C HIS A 23 6.43 -6.20 14.82
N GLY A 24 6.06 -7.46 14.55
CA GLY A 24 6.47 -8.18 13.35
C GLY A 24 6.00 -7.48 12.08
N VAL A 25 4.71 -7.13 12.00
CA VAL A 25 4.17 -6.40 10.84
C VAL A 25 4.80 -5.01 10.73
N GLY A 26 4.92 -4.29 11.85
CA GLY A 26 5.55 -2.97 11.84
C GLY A 26 7.00 -2.99 11.35
N PHE A 27 7.77 -3.99 11.78
CA PHE A 27 9.17 -4.17 11.38
C PHE A 27 9.31 -4.50 9.89
N ILE A 28 8.49 -5.42 9.36
CA ILE A 28 8.51 -5.77 7.94
C ILE A 28 8.22 -4.54 7.08
N ARG A 29 7.20 -3.75 7.44
CA ARG A 29 6.86 -2.53 6.69
C ARG A 29 7.94 -1.47 6.79
N TYR A 30 8.56 -1.31 7.96
CA TYR A 30 9.69 -0.41 8.15
C TYR A 30 10.89 -0.79 7.28
N TRP A 31 11.16 -2.10 7.16
CA TRP A 31 12.17 -2.63 6.25
C TRP A 31 11.81 -2.33 4.78
N ASP A 32 10.61 -2.70 4.35
CA ASP A 32 10.15 -2.50 2.97
C ASP A 32 10.15 -1.02 2.54
N ASN A 33 9.96 -0.12 3.50
CA ASN A 33 10.02 1.32 3.28
C ASN A 33 11.45 1.89 3.28
N GLY A 34 12.48 1.05 3.30
CA GLY A 34 13.87 1.50 3.32
C GLY A 34 14.21 2.23 4.62
N TRP A 35 13.85 1.64 5.76
CA TRP A 35 14.14 2.16 7.10
C TRP A 35 13.42 3.47 7.41
N LYS A 36 12.20 3.63 6.87
CA LYS A 36 11.33 4.78 7.14
C LYS A 36 9.98 4.31 7.67
N ASN A 37 9.40 5.07 8.58
CA ASN A 37 8.06 4.79 9.10
C ASN A 37 7.00 4.84 7.98
N ASP A 38 5.96 4.02 8.14
CA ASP A 38 4.77 4.03 7.30
C ASP A 38 4.10 5.42 7.35
N ARG A 39 3.61 5.89 6.19
CA ARG A 39 2.73 7.06 6.13
C ARG A 39 1.28 6.59 6.26
N TYR A 40 0.53 7.26 7.12
CA TYR A 40 -0.91 7.08 7.27
C TYR A 40 -1.63 8.35 6.80
N ASP A 41 -2.93 8.22 6.52
CA ASP A 41 -3.81 9.33 6.09
C ASP A 41 -3.31 10.11 4.86
N LEU A 42 -2.88 9.36 3.84
CA LEU A 42 -2.37 9.93 2.58
C LEU A 42 -3.52 10.55 1.78
N ASP A 43 -3.36 11.83 1.44
CA ASP A 43 -4.30 12.53 0.58
C ASP A 43 -4.02 12.24 -0.93
N PRO A 44 -4.84 12.76 -1.87
CA PRO A 44 -4.58 12.61 -3.29
C PRO A 44 -3.26 13.25 -3.76
N TRP A 45 -2.81 14.33 -3.12
CA TRP A 45 -1.58 15.02 -3.45
C TRP A 45 -0.36 14.20 -3.05
N ASP A 46 -0.33 13.68 -1.83
CA ASP A 46 0.69 12.82 -1.27
C ASP A 46 0.88 11.56 -2.10
N ARG A 47 -0.22 10.96 -2.57
CA ARG A 47 -0.15 9.82 -3.50
C ARG A 47 0.58 10.20 -4.79
N LYS A 48 0.24 11.36 -5.39
CA LYS A 48 0.94 11.84 -6.60
C LYS A 48 2.40 12.18 -6.34
N MET A 49 2.73 12.77 -5.19
CA MET A 49 4.12 13.08 -4.83
C MET A 49 4.94 11.81 -4.56
N MET A 50 4.34 10.79 -3.95
CA MET A 50 4.98 9.48 -3.78
C MET A 50 5.24 8.78 -5.12
N GLU A 51 4.30 8.86 -6.06
CA GLU A 51 4.52 8.36 -7.43
C GLU A 51 5.64 9.15 -8.13
N ARG A 52 5.69 10.47 -7.97
CA ARG A 52 6.78 11.32 -8.48
C ARG A 52 8.13 10.90 -7.90
N ASP A 53 8.22 10.71 -6.59
CA ASP A 53 9.46 10.35 -5.91
C ASP A 53 9.95 8.94 -6.31
N LEU A 54 9.03 8.01 -6.53
CA LEU A 54 9.34 6.69 -7.09
C LEU A 54 9.94 6.81 -8.50
N LEU A 55 9.41 7.69 -9.34
CA LEU A 55 9.95 7.92 -10.68
C LEU A 55 11.31 8.62 -10.67
N LEU A 56 11.57 9.49 -9.69
CA LEU A 56 12.84 10.19 -9.54
C LEU A 56 13.95 9.29 -8.99
N THR A 57 13.62 8.38 -8.08
CA THR A 57 14.61 7.62 -7.29
C THR A 57 14.64 6.13 -7.59
N GLY A 58 13.63 5.59 -8.28
CA GLY A 58 13.46 4.16 -8.53
C GLY A 58 13.09 3.34 -7.29
N THR A 59 12.94 3.96 -6.12
CA THR A 59 12.59 3.27 -4.87
C THR A 59 11.30 3.85 -4.28
N LYS A 60 10.46 3.02 -3.66
CA LYS A 60 9.14 3.44 -3.14
C LYS A 60 9.19 4.59 -2.14
N ARG A 61 10.32 4.78 -1.47
CA ARG A 61 10.52 5.75 -0.37
C ARG A 61 11.79 6.57 -0.51
N GLY A 62 12.42 6.54 -1.67
CA GLY A 62 13.59 7.34 -1.96
C GLY A 62 13.27 8.83 -1.88
N GLN A 63 14.23 9.60 -1.38
CA GLN A 63 14.17 11.05 -1.37
C GLN A 63 15.47 11.55 -1.97
N ILE A 64 15.36 12.60 -2.77
CA ILE A 64 16.48 13.24 -3.46
C ILE A 64 16.31 14.75 -3.30
N SER A 65 17.42 15.45 -3.07
CA SER A 65 17.44 16.91 -2.88
C SER A 65 18.18 17.64 -4.01
N ASP A 66 18.58 16.92 -5.06
CA ASP A 66 19.35 17.48 -6.16
C ASP A 66 18.52 18.50 -6.94
N ALA A 67 19.16 19.61 -7.32
CA ALA A 67 18.50 20.69 -8.05
C ALA A 67 18.13 20.29 -9.50
N VAL A 68 18.89 19.36 -10.10
CA VAL A 68 18.66 18.88 -11.47
C VAL A 68 18.21 17.43 -11.42
N ALA A 69 17.04 17.15 -11.98
CA ALA A 69 16.50 15.79 -12.03
C ALA A 69 17.31 14.88 -12.99
N PRO A 70 17.37 13.57 -12.73
CA PRO A 70 17.99 12.61 -13.65
C PRO A 70 17.37 12.64 -15.05
N GLU A 71 18.16 12.34 -16.09
CA GLU A 71 17.69 12.42 -17.48
C GLU A 71 16.52 11.48 -17.79
N HIS A 72 16.53 10.27 -17.21
CA HIS A 72 15.48 9.27 -17.40
C HIS A 72 14.10 9.74 -16.89
N PHE A 73 14.06 10.70 -15.97
CA PHE A 73 12.81 11.22 -15.43
C PHE A 73 11.94 11.90 -16.50
N LYS A 74 12.56 12.42 -17.57
CA LYS A 74 11.85 13.06 -18.68
C LYS A 74 10.94 12.09 -19.44
N THR A 75 11.28 10.80 -19.47
CA THR A 75 10.54 9.79 -20.24
C THR A 75 9.77 8.82 -19.36
N SER A 76 10.06 8.74 -18.06
CA SER A 76 9.47 7.78 -17.12
C SER A 76 8.02 8.09 -16.70
N HIS A 77 7.28 8.92 -17.44
CA HIS A 77 5.91 9.26 -17.07
C HIS A 77 4.99 8.03 -17.14
N ILE A 78 4.08 7.92 -16.17
CA ILE A 78 3.10 6.83 -16.11
C ILE A 78 1.72 7.42 -16.43
N THR A 79 1.11 6.93 -17.51
CA THR A 79 -0.27 7.24 -17.86
C THR A 79 -1.14 6.04 -17.50
N LYS A 80 -2.08 6.24 -16.57
CA LYS A 80 -3.03 5.20 -16.19
C LYS A 80 -4.19 5.19 -17.19
N GLU A 81 -4.39 4.08 -17.86
CA GLU A 81 -5.54 3.90 -18.76
C GLU A 81 -6.84 3.84 -17.94
N GLY A 82 -7.74 4.78 -18.21
CA GLY A 82 -9.05 4.85 -17.59
C GLY A 82 -10.12 5.04 -18.66
N TYR A 83 -11.11 4.16 -18.65
CA TYR A 83 -12.28 4.21 -19.51
C TYR A 83 -13.50 4.55 -18.66
N TRP A 84 -14.43 5.32 -19.23
CA TRP A 84 -15.69 5.62 -18.58
C TRP A 84 -16.77 4.61 -19.02
N SER A 85 -17.62 4.19 -18.08
CA SER A 85 -18.75 3.29 -18.34
C SER A 85 -20.06 3.91 -17.88
N ALA A 86 -20.95 4.20 -18.83
CA ALA A 86 -22.28 4.73 -18.55
C ALA A 86 -23.13 3.83 -17.63
N TYR A 87 -22.94 2.51 -17.72
CA TYR A 87 -23.75 1.51 -16.99
C TYR A 87 -23.66 1.61 -15.46
N ARG A 88 -22.55 2.11 -14.91
CA ARG A 88 -22.33 2.23 -13.46
C ARG A 88 -21.84 3.61 -13.03
N ASP A 89 -21.79 4.56 -13.97
CA ASP A 89 -21.18 5.89 -13.80
C ASP A 89 -19.82 5.85 -13.08
N GLN A 90 -18.93 5.00 -13.59
CA GLN A 90 -17.64 4.72 -12.98
C GLN A 90 -16.52 4.69 -14.03
N TYR A 91 -15.35 5.21 -13.65
CA TYR A 91 -14.10 4.98 -14.36
C TYR A 91 -13.56 3.58 -14.04
N PHE A 92 -13.03 2.90 -15.04
CA PHE A 92 -12.42 1.58 -14.88
C PHE A 92 -11.19 1.44 -15.79
N SER A 93 -10.21 0.63 -15.36
CA SER A 93 -9.18 0.13 -16.28
C SER A 93 -9.57 -1.25 -16.79
N LEU A 94 -9.24 -1.54 -18.05
CA LEU A 94 -9.59 -2.84 -18.67
C LEU A 94 -8.96 -4.00 -17.89
N ARG A 95 -7.71 -3.83 -17.45
CA ARG A 95 -6.98 -4.77 -16.58
C ARG A 95 -7.73 -5.06 -15.28
N GLU A 96 -8.27 -4.05 -14.62
CA GLU A 96 -9.00 -4.24 -13.36
C GLU A 96 -10.30 -5.01 -13.58
N ARG A 97 -11.04 -4.75 -14.66
CA ARG A 97 -12.23 -5.54 -14.99
C ARG A 97 -11.92 -6.98 -15.36
N LEU A 98 -10.82 -7.24 -16.06
CA LEU A 98 -10.29 -8.58 -16.36
C LEU A 98 -10.03 -9.36 -15.08
N TYR A 99 -9.30 -8.77 -14.16
CA TYR A 99 -8.95 -9.42 -12.90
C TYR A 99 -10.18 -9.71 -12.03
N ARG A 100 -11.17 -8.80 -12.02
CA ARG A 100 -12.42 -8.98 -11.27
C ARG A 100 -13.47 -9.84 -11.99
N GLY A 101 -13.21 -10.27 -13.23
CA GLY A 101 -14.12 -11.15 -13.99
C GLY A 101 -15.34 -10.48 -14.62
N TYR A 102 -15.40 -9.15 -14.72
CA TYR A 102 -16.57 -8.40 -15.20
C TYR A 102 -16.48 -7.94 -16.68
N VAL A 103 -15.50 -8.41 -17.43
CA VAL A 103 -15.16 -7.88 -18.77
C VAL A 103 -16.25 -8.09 -19.79
N PHE A 104 -16.95 -9.21 -19.71
CA PHE A 104 -17.95 -9.63 -20.70
C PHE A 104 -19.40 -9.54 -20.16
N GLY A 105 -19.62 -8.74 -19.11
CA GLY A 105 -20.90 -8.70 -18.40
C GLY A 105 -20.96 -9.70 -17.25
N THR A 106 -21.91 -9.49 -16.35
CA THR A 106 -22.30 -10.50 -15.35
C THR A 106 -22.95 -11.65 -16.11
N TRP A 107 -22.23 -12.75 -16.30
CA TRP A 107 -22.87 -14.01 -16.63
C TRP A 107 -23.55 -14.51 -15.36
N ASP A 108 -24.80 -14.10 -15.18
CA ASP A 108 -25.66 -14.68 -14.18
C ASP A 108 -26.05 -16.08 -14.67
N PHE A 109 -25.41 -17.10 -14.11
CA PHE A 109 -25.70 -18.51 -14.41
C PHE A 109 -26.74 -19.11 -13.43
N SER A 110 -27.44 -18.26 -12.67
CA SER A 110 -28.58 -18.67 -11.83
C SER A 110 -29.90 -18.49 -12.55
#